data_AF-A0A1D8NEC3-F1
#
_entry.id   AF-A0A1D8NEC3-F1
#
_cell.length_a   1.000
_cell.length_b   1.000
_cell.length_c   1.000
_cell.angle_alpha   90.00
_cell.angle_beta   90.00
_cell.angle_gamma   90.00
#
_symmetry.space_group_name_H-M   'P 1'
#
loop_
_entity.id
_entity.type
_entity.pdbx_description
1 polymer ?
#
loop_
_entity_poly.entity_id
_entity_poly.type
_entity_poly.pdbx_seq_one_letter_code
_entity_poly.pdbx_strand_id
1 'polypeptide(L)'
;MTAHKALALDLYRQLLRNGYRMAGYNFRQYAIRRTRDGFHANRNLTDKGEIESAIKYAEKELGVLKRQSVISQMYAGEPLVVEHADKNLAKKNEQLHSAV
;
A
#
# COMPACT_ATOMS: atom_id res chain seq x y z
N MET A 1 -16.38 18.59 7.95
CA MET A 1 -16.34 17.25 7.31
C MET A 1 -15.31 17.14 6.18
N THR A 2 -15.02 18.20 5.43
CA THR A 2 -14.02 18.21 4.34
C THR A 2 -12.59 17.90 4.79
N ALA A 3 -12.19 18.38 5.98
CA ALA A 3 -10.87 18.13 6.55
C ALA A 3 -10.57 16.64 6.79
N HIS A 4 -11.49 15.89 7.41
CA HIS A 4 -11.32 14.45 7.65
C HIS A 4 -11.22 13.65 6.34
N LYS A 5 -11.97 14.05 5.29
CA LYS A 5 -11.90 13.40 3.98
C LYS A 5 -10.54 13.61 3.31
N ALA A 6 -10.01 14.83 3.36
CA ALA A 6 -8.68 15.13 2.83
C ALA A 6 -7.59 14.34 3.57
N LEU A 7 -7.65 14.32 4.91
CA LEU A 7 -6.73 13.55 5.75
C LEU A 7 -6.79 12.05 5.47
N ALA A 8 -8.00 11.47 5.38
CA ALA A 8 -8.18 10.06 5.07
C ALA A 8 -7.58 9.69 3.70
N LEU A 9 -7.79 10.53 2.68
CA LEU A 9 -7.21 10.30 1.35
C LEU A 9 -5.69 10.41 1.35
N ASP A 10 -5.13 11.33 2.14
CA ASP A 10 -3.68 11.43 2.29
C ASP A 10 -3.09 10.19 2.99
N LEU A 11 -3.68 9.77 4.11
CA LEU A 11 -3.29 8.56 4.83
C LEU A 11 -3.39 7.32 3.94
N TYR A 12 -4.46 7.18 3.15
CA TYR A 12 -4.62 6.10 2.19
C TYR A 12 -3.46 6.04 1.18
N ARG A 13 -3.10 7.19 0.59
CA ARG A 13 -1.97 7.26 -0.35
C ARG A 13 -0.64 6.94 0.32
N GLN A 14 -0.42 7.44 1.55
CA GLN A 14 0.80 7.16 2.30
C GLN A 14 0.93 5.68 2.66
N LEU A 15 -0.15 5.03 3.10
CA LEU A 15 -0.18 3.60 3.42
C LEU A 15 0.12 2.75 2.19
N LEU A 16 -0.56 3.04 1.06
CA LEU A 16 -0.28 2.35 -0.20
C LEU A 16 1.17 2.53 -0.65
N ARG A 17 1.69 3.76 -0.62
CA ARG A 17 3.06 4.06 -1.03
C ARG A 17 4.07 3.27 -0.20
N ASN A 18 3.89 3.17 1.12
CA ASN A 18 4.79 2.38 1.96
C ASN A 18 4.58 0.86 1.77
N GLY A 19 3.35 0.41 1.52
CA GLY A 19 3.06 -0.98 1.18
C GLY A 19 3.78 -1.44 -0.10
N TYR A 20 3.76 -0.62 -1.16
CA TYR A 20 4.47 -0.91 -2.41
C TYR A 20 5.99 -1.00 -2.25
N ARG A 21 6.56 -0.33 -1.23
CA ARG A 21 7.99 -0.32 -0.96
C ARG A 21 8.50 -1.58 -0.25
N MET A 22 7.61 -2.50 0.14
CA MET A 22 8.01 -3.78 0.73
C MET A 22 8.61 -4.70 -0.35
N ALA A 23 9.78 -5.28 -0.06
CA ALA A 23 10.50 -6.12 -1.01
C ALA A 23 9.77 -7.46 -1.25
N GLY A 24 9.29 -8.11 -0.18
CA GLY A 24 8.60 -9.40 -0.30
C GLY A 24 7.20 -9.28 -0.91
N TYR A 25 6.92 -10.09 -1.94
CA TYR A 25 5.62 -10.15 -2.62
C TYR A 25 4.44 -10.25 -1.66
N ASN A 26 4.46 -11.25 -0.78
CA ASN A 26 3.33 -11.55 0.11
C ASN A 26 3.00 -10.36 1.01
N PHE A 27 4.02 -9.72 1.59
CA PHE A 27 3.84 -8.57 2.45
C PHE A 27 3.36 -7.33 1.69
N ARG A 28 3.95 -7.07 0.51
CA ARG A 28 3.52 -5.97 -0.37
C ARG A 28 2.04 -6.11 -0.75
N GLN A 29 1.65 -7.28 -1.26
CA GLN A 29 0.27 -7.54 -1.68
C GLN A 29 -0.70 -7.51 -0.50
N TYR A 30 -0.32 -8.08 0.64
CA TYR A 30 -1.13 -8.02 1.86
C TYR A 30 -1.33 -6.57 2.33
N ALA A 31 -0.28 -5.76 2.41
CA ALA A 31 -0.37 -4.37 2.84
C ALA A 31 -1.30 -3.54 1.93
N ILE A 32 -1.18 -3.73 0.61
CA ILE A 32 -2.02 -3.04 -0.38
C ILE A 32 -3.49 -3.47 -0.21
N ARG A 33 -3.75 -4.77 -0.17
CA ARG A 33 -5.11 -5.31 -0.03
C ARG A 33 -5.73 -4.87 1.30
N ARG A 34 -5.03 -5.06 2.42
CA ARG A 34 -5.51 -4.69 3.75
C ARG A 34 -5.84 -3.20 3.86
N THR A 35 -5.01 -2.35 3.25
CA THR A 35 -5.26 -0.90 3.17
C THR A 35 -6.53 -0.61 2.36
N ARG A 36 -6.67 -1.19 1.16
CA ARG A 36 -7.87 -1.01 0.33
C ARG A 36 -9.14 -1.46 1.07
N ASP A 37 -9.14 -2.68 1.59
CA ASP A 37 -10.29 -3.27 2.27
C ASP A 37 -10.67 -2.45 3.51
N GLY A 38 -9.68 -2.02 4.29
CA GLY A 38 -9.91 -1.19 5.48
C GLY A 38 -10.57 0.16 5.15
N PHE A 39 -10.12 0.85 4.10
CA PHE A 39 -10.71 2.13 3.70
C PHE A 39 -12.09 1.94 3.02
N HIS A 40 -12.27 0.86 2.25
CA HIS A 40 -13.56 0.56 1.62
C HIS A 40 -14.63 0.18 2.65
N ALA A 41 -14.28 -0.63 3.66
CA ALA A 41 -15.19 -1.00 4.74
C ALA A 41 -15.67 0.22 5.54
N ASN A 42 -14.81 1.21 5.74
CA ASN A 42 -15.09 2.40 6.52
C ASN A 42 -15.58 3.60 5.68
N ARG A 43 -15.86 3.42 4.38
CA ARG A 43 -16.17 4.54 3.46
C ARG A 43 -17.45 5.32 3.80
N ASN A 44 -18.39 4.65 4.47
CA ASN A 44 -19.73 5.15 4.77
C ASN A 44 -19.89 5.51 6.26
N LEU A 45 -18.80 5.56 7.04
CA LEU A 45 -18.88 6.00 8.42
C LEU A 45 -19.38 7.44 8.50
N THR A 46 -20.38 7.67 9.35
CA THR A 46 -20.98 9.00 9.58
C THR A 46 -20.76 9.50 11.00
N ASP A 47 -20.54 8.60 11.95
CA ASP A 47 -20.24 8.98 13.33
C ASP A 47 -18.84 9.58 13.44
N LYS A 48 -18.74 10.72 14.11
CA LYS A 48 -17.47 11.47 14.22
C LYS A 48 -16.46 10.72 15.09
N GLY A 49 -16.89 10.07 16.17
CA GLY A 49 -16.02 9.34 17.07
C GLY A 49 -15.42 8.10 16.40
N GLU A 50 -16.21 7.39 15.61
CA GLU A 50 -15.74 6.26 14.80
C GLU A 50 -14.75 6.69 13.71
N ILE A 51 -15.02 7.81 13.01
CA ILE A 51 -14.10 8.36 12.00
C ILE A 51 -12.75 8.73 12.64
N GLU A 52 -12.75 9.41 13.79
CA GLU A 52 -11.52 9.77 14.48
C GLU A 52 -10.74 8.54 14.95
N SER A 53 -11.44 7.51 15.45
CA SER A 53 -10.83 6.26 15.87
C SER A 53 -10.20 5.51 14.68
N ALA A 54 -10.88 5.48 13.53
CA ALA A 54 -10.36 4.88 12.31
C ALA A 54 -9.13 5.64 11.76
N ILE A 55 -9.13 6.97 11.82
CA ILE A 55 -7.98 7.79 11.43
C ILE A 55 -6.78 7.52 12.34
N LYS A 56 -6.97 7.52 13.67
CA LYS A 56 -5.90 7.20 14.63
C LYS A 56 -5.32 5.80 14.41
N TYR A 57 -6.19 4.83 14.10
CA TYR A 57 -5.74 3.49 13.73
C TYR A 57 -4.88 3.50 12.46
N ALA A 58 -5.33 4.19 11.39
CA ALA A 58 -4.57 4.31 10.16
C ALA A 58 -3.21 4.99 10.34
N GLU A 59 -3.11 6.01 11.20
CA GLU A 59 -1.85 6.66 11.57
C GLU A 59 -0.87 5.71 12.27
N LYS A 60 -1.37 4.89 13.20
CA LYS A 60 -0.58 3.86 13.88
C LYS A 60 -0.04 2.83 12.88
N GLU A 61 -0.91 2.33 12.01
CA GLU A 61 -0.54 1.36 10.96
C GLU A 61 0.47 1.95 9.97
N LEU A 62 0.34 3.24 9.63
CA LEU A 62 1.32 3.93 8.79
C LEU A 62 2.71 3.97 9.43
N GLY A 63 2.77 4.19 10.75
CA GLY A 63 4.03 4.10 11.50
C GLY A 63 4.66 2.71 11.41
N VAL A 64 3.85 1.66 11.52
CA VAL A 64 4.31 0.26 11.36
C VAL A 64 4.82 0.02 9.95
N LEU A 65 4.05 0.36 8.93
CA LEU A 65 4.42 0.18 7.52
C LEU A 65 5.70 0.92 7.15
N LYS A 66 5.90 2.14 7.64
CA LYS A 66 7.15 2.88 7.43
C LYS A 66 8.37 2.08 7.93
N ARG A 67 8.33 1.60 9.18
CA ARG A 67 9.42 0.79 9.76
C ARG A 67 9.62 -0.52 9.03
N GLN A 68 8.52 -1.24 8.76
CA GLN A 68 8.56 -2.55 8.10
C GLN A 68 9.04 -2.45 6.64
N SER A 69 8.73 -1.36 5.93
CA SER A 69 9.23 -1.15 4.57
C SER A 69 10.76 -1.00 4.53
N VAL A 70 11.35 -0.31 5.52
CA VAL A 70 12.80 -0.15 5.64
C VAL A 70 13.45 -1.48 6.00
N ILE A 71 12.95 -2.18 7.02
CA ILE A 71 13.47 -3.50 7.42
C ILE A 71 13.38 -4.49 6.25
N SER A 72 12.25 -4.50 5.54
CA SER A 72 12.05 -5.38 4.39
C SER A 72 13.04 -5.12 3.26
N GLN A 73 13.50 -3.88 3.08
CA GLN A 73 14.53 -3.54 2.08
C GLN A 73 15.93 -3.94 2.56
N MET A 74 16.23 -3.76 3.86
CA MET A 74 17.53 -4.15 4.44
C MET A 74 17.79 -5.66 4.36
N TYR A 75 16.73 -6.45 4.54
CA TYR A 75 16.80 -7.92 4.51
C TYR A 75 16.00 -8.49 3.34
N ALA A 76 16.10 -7.85 2.17
CA ALA A 76 15.46 -8.34 0.96
C ALA A 76 16.11 -9.67 0.52
N GLY A 77 15.30 -10.72 0.40
CA GLY A 77 15.71 -12.01 -0.15
C GLY A 77 15.56 -12.06 -1.68
N GLU A 78 15.81 -13.24 -2.26
CA GLU A 78 15.55 -13.46 -3.68
C GLU A 78 14.06 -13.36 -4.01
N PRO A 79 13.70 -12.80 -5.18
CA PRO A 79 12.31 -12.73 -5.62
C PRO A 79 11.71 -14.13 -5.76
N LEU A 80 10.42 -14.26 -5.47
CA LEU A 80 9.70 -15.52 -5.68
C LEU A 80 9.58 -15.83 -7.18
N VAL A 81 9.37 -17.11 -7.53
CA VAL A 81 9.17 -17.54 -8.93
C VAL A 81 8.04 -16.75 -9.61
N VAL A 82 6.95 -16.48 -8.88
CA VAL A 82 5.81 -15.69 -9.37
C VAL A 82 6.17 -14.24 -9.73
N GLU A 83 7.19 -13.66 -9.10
CA GLU A 83 7.64 -12.29 -9.38
C GLU A 83 8.50 -12.20 -10.66
N HIS A 84 9.00 -13.33 -11.16
CA HIS A 84 9.78 -13.37 -12.40
C HIS A 84 8.88 -13.22 -13.64
N ALA A 85 7.66 -13.76 -13.59
CA ALA A 85 6.67 -13.61 -14.66
C ALA A 85 6.30 -12.14 -14.90
N ASP A 86 6.08 -11.39 -13.81
CA ASP A 86 5.74 -9.96 -13.87
C ASP A 86 6.86 -9.12 -14.51
N LYS A 87 8.12 -9.42 -14.18
CA LYS A 87 9.28 -8.73 -14.77
C LYS A 87 9.41 -8.99 -16.27
N ASN A 88 9.10 -10.20 -16.71
CA ASN A 88 9.15 -10.56 -18.13
C ASN A 88 8.03 -9.88 -18.93
N LEU A 89 6.83 -9.74 -18.35
CA LEU A 89 5.76 -8.94 -18.94
C LEU A 89 6.15 -7.45 -19.07
N ALA A 90 6.74 -6.87 -18.03
CA ALA A 90 7.17 -5.47 -18.05
C ALA A 90 8.19 -5.20 -19.16
N LYS A 91 9.22 -6.04 -19.28
CA LYS A 91 10.23 -5.95 -20.35
C LYS A 91 9.62 -6.06 -21.76
N LYS A 92 8.63 -6.96 -21.94
CA LYS A 92 7.93 -7.12 -23.22
C LYS A 92 7.16 -5.86 -23.59
N ASN A 93 6.50 -5.21 -22.63
CA ASN A 93 5.76 -3.97 -22.86
C ASN A 93 6.68 -2.77 -23.17
N GLU A 94 7.84 -2.68 -22.52
CA GLU A 94 8.86 -1.66 -22.83
C GLU A 94 9.40 -1.83 -24.26
N GLN A 95 9.68 -3.07 -24.68
CA GLN A 95 10.14 -3.37 -26.05
C GLN A 95 9.09 -3.00 -27.11
N LEU A 96 7.82 -3.26 -26.85
CA LEU A 96 6.71 -2.91 -27.76
C LEU A 96 6.58 -1.39 -27.94
N HIS A 97 6.79 -0.60 -26.89
CA HIS A 97 6.72 0.86 -26.97
C HIS A 97 7.93 1.50 -27.66
N SER A 98 9.10 0.83 -27.67
CA SER A 98 10.27 1.30 -28.44
C SER A 98 10.21 1.00 -29.94
N ALA A 99 9.25 0.18 -30.37
CA ALA A 99 9.11 -0.27 -31.77
C ALA A 99 8.02 0.49 -32.56
N VAL A 100 7.40 1.51 -31.95
CA VAL A 100 6.39 2.40 -32.55
C VAL A 100 6.90 3.83 -32.48
#